data_AF-A0AA96WM57-F1
#
_entry.id   AF-A0AA96WM57-F1
#
_cell.length_a   1.000
_cell.length_b   1.000
_cell.length_c   1.000
_cell.angle_alpha   90.00
_cell.angle_beta   90.00
_cell.angle_gamma   90.00
#
_symmetry.space_group_name_H-M   'P 1'
#
loop_
_entity.id
_entity.type
_entity.pdbx_description
1 polymer ?
#
loop_
_entity_poly.entity_id
_entity_poly.type
_entity_poly.pdbx_seq_one_letter_code
_entity_poly.pdbx_strand_id
1 'polypeptide(L)' 'MADMSLWPQLGTRTRRAIIRTKTRFGRPYDYRPRGSLLERLARDNNLTIDEVYERLMAIRTYLLSTGTKG' A
#
# COMPACT_ATOMS: atom_id res chain seq x y z
N MET A 1 -6.39 13.16 6.72
CA MET A 1 -7.16 11.99 6.23
C MET A 1 -6.32 11.31 5.16
N ALA A 2 -6.23 9.98 5.13
CA ALA A 2 -5.45 9.29 4.10
C ALA A 2 -6.16 9.34 2.75
N ASP A 3 -5.44 9.73 1.69
CA ASP A 3 -5.95 9.68 0.32
C ASP A 3 -6.06 8.22 -0.16
N MET A 4 -7.28 7.75 -0.35
CA MET A 4 -7.59 6.37 -0.77
C MET A 4 -7.68 6.21 -2.30
N SER A 5 -7.37 7.25 -3.09
CA SER A 5 -7.50 7.25 -4.56
C SER A 5 -6.74 6.10 -5.26
N LEU A 6 -5.61 5.67 -4.70
CA LEU A 6 -4.82 4.56 -5.24
C LEU A 6 -5.37 3.18 -4.86
N TRP A 7 -6.14 3.05 -3.78
CA TRP A 7 -6.58 1.75 -3.24
C TRP A 7 -7.40 0.90 -4.22
N PRO A 8 -8.37 1.45 -4.97
CA PRO A 8 -9.11 0.71 -6.00
C PRO A 8 -8.21 0.19 -7.14
N GLN A 9 -7.10 0.85 -7.42
CA GLN A 9 -6.18 0.51 -8.52
C GLN A 9 -5.20 -0.63 -8.17
N LEU A 10 -5.17 -1.03 -6.89
CA LEU A 10 -4.32 -2.11 -6.40
C LEU A 10 -4.95 -3.47 -6.66
N GLY A 11 -4.15 -4.42 -7.15
CA GLY A 11 -4.56 -5.82 -7.24
C GLY A 11 -4.67 -6.49 -5.86
N THR A 12 -5.39 -7.60 -5.79
CA THR A 12 -5.68 -8.35 -4.55
C THR A 12 -4.43 -8.70 -3.74
N ARG A 13 -3.34 -9.10 -4.40
CA ARG A 13 -2.07 -9.45 -3.73
C ARG A 13 -1.46 -8.22 -3.04
N THR A 14 -1.47 -7.07 -3.70
CA THR A 14 -0.94 -5.82 -3.14
C THR A 14 -1.78 -5.35 -1.97
N ARG A 15 -3.12 -5.37 -2.09
CA ARG A 15 -4.01 -5.01 -0.98
C ARG A 15 -3.77 -5.87 0.26
N ARG A 16 -3.66 -7.20 0.07
CA ARG A 16 -3.33 -8.14 1.16
C ARG A 16 -1.96 -7.87 1.79
N ALA A 17 -0.96 -7.50 0.99
CA ALA A 17 0.36 -7.13 1.51
C ALA A 17 0.30 -5.82 2.34
N ILE A 18 -0.45 -4.82 1.88
CA ILE A 18 -0.63 -3.53 2.59
C ILE A 18 -1.26 -3.71 3.97
N ILE A 19 -2.22 -4.62 4.13
CA ILE A 19 -2.87 -4.84 5.43
C ILE A 19 -2.16 -5.90 6.29
N ARG A 20 -1.15 -6.59 5.74
CA ARG A 20 -0.42 -7.63 6.47
C ARG A 20 0.43 -6.99 7.56
N THR A 21 0.25 -7.47 8.79
CA THR A 21 1.00 -7.04 9.98
C THR A 21 2.13 -8.00 10.36
N LYS A 22 1.96 -9.30 10.08
CA LYS A 22 2.91 -10.36 10.45
C LYS A 22 3.24 -11.26 9.27
N THR A 23 4.47 -11.77 9.26
CA THR A 23 4.90 -12.87 8.39
C THR A 23 4.34 -14.20 8.87
N ARG A 24 4.54 -15.28 8.08
CA ARG A 24 4.17 -16.65 8.47
C ARG A 24 4.76 -17.07 9.82
N PHE A 25 5.94 -16.56 10.16
CA PHE A 25 6.67 -16.90 11.39
C PHE A 25 6.44 -15.89 12.53
N GLY A 26 5.36 -15.10 12.47
CA GLY A 26 4.99 -14.17 13.53
C GLY A 26 5.82 -12.88 13.60
N ARG A 27 6.89 -12.75 12.81
CA ARG A 27 7.71 -11.53 12.73
C ARG A 27 6.92 -10.36 12.11
N PRO A 28 7.15 -9.10 12.53
CA PRO A 28 6.55 -7.93 11.88
C PRO A 28 6.77 -7.95 10.37
N TYR A 29 5.72 -7.63 9.61
CA TYR A 29 5.81 -7.53 8.17
C TYR A 29 6.14 -6.10 7.76
N ASP A 30 7.33 -5.92 7.16
CA ASP A 30 7.72 -4.68 6.49
C ASP A 30 7.18 -4.69 5.06
N TYR A 31 6.33 -3.72 4.73
CA TYR A 31 5.71 -3.65 3.42
C TYR A 31 6.56 -2.80 2.48
N ARG A 32 7.08 -3.45 1.43
CA ARG A 32 7.86 -2.81 0.38
C ARG A 32 7.12 -2.94 -0.96
N PRO A 33 6.57 -1.84 -1.52
CA PRO A 33 5.97 -1.85 -2.85
C PRO A 33 6.99 -2.32 -3.89
N ARG A 34 6.54 -3.04 -4.91
CA ARG A 34 7.39 -3.43 -6.05
C ARG A 34 7.65 -2.19 -6.92
N GLY A 35 8.87 -2.00 -7.43
CA GLY A 35 9.18 -0.86 -8.31
C GLY A 35 8.24 -0.73 -9.50
N SER A 36 7.92 -1.84 -10.16
CA SER A 36 6.96 -1.86 -11.28
C SER A 36 5.53 -1.46 -10.90
N LEU A 37 5.11 -1.67 -9.66
CA LEU A 37 3.82 -1.16 -9.17
C LEU A 37 3.87 0.36 -9.04
N LEU A 38 4.96 0.88 -8.47
CA LEU A 38 5.15 2.32 -8.28
C LEU A 38 5.20 3.04 -9.62
N GLU A 39 6.00 2.56 -10.56
CA GLU A 39 6.11 3.12 -11.92
C GLU A 39 4.77 3.13 -12.65
N ARG A 40 3.99 2.04 -12.56
CA ARG A 40 2.67 1.95 -13.17
C ARG A 40 1.72 2.99 -12.58
N LEU A 41 1.60 3.05 -11.25
CA LEU A 41 0.71 4.00 -10.58
C LEU A 41 1.13 5.45 -10.81
N ALA A 42 2.43 5.72 -10.84
CA ALA A 42 3.00 7.04 -11.14
C ALA A 42 2.57 7.50 -12.53
N ARG A 43 2.74 6.64 -13.54
CA ARG A 43 2.31 6.91 -14.92
C ARG A 43 0.81 7.11 -15.04
N ASP A 44 0.00 6.23 -14.46
CA ASP A 44 -1.46 6.23 -14.63
C ASP A 44 -2.13 7.43 -13.92
N ASN A 45 -1.48 8.00 -12.90
CA ASN A 45 -2.05 9.09 -12.08
C ASN A 45 -1.30 10.42 -12.24
N ASN A 46 -0.32 10.51 -13.16
CA ASN A 46 0.55 11.67 -13.32
C ASN A 46 1.21 12.12 -12.00
N LEU A 47 1.75 11.14 -11.27
CA LEU A 47 2.46 11.34 -10.01
C LEU A 47 3.92 10.92 -10.16
N THR A 48 4.76 11.39 -9.25
CA THR A 48 6.11 10.83 -9.07
C THR A 48 6.05 9.50 -8.32
N ILE A 49 7.10 8.70 -8.46
CA ILE A 49 7.24 7.43 -7.73
C ILE A 49 7.20 7.65 -6.22
N ASP A 50 7.83 8.73 -5.75
CA ASP A 50 7.89 9.08 -4.34
C ASP A 50 6.50 9.47 -3.79
N GLU A 51 5.73 10.26 -4.53
CA GLU A 51 4.34 10.58 -4.14
C GLU A 51 3.46 9.33 -4.07
N VAL A 52 3.62 8.40 -5.00
CA VAL A 52 2.91 7.12 -4.96
C VAL A 52 3.32 6.32 -3.73
N TYR A 53 4.62 6.26 -3.43
CA TYR A 53 5.13 5.55 -2.25
C TYR A 53 4.53 6.13 -0.97
N GLU A 54 4.60 7.44 -0.79
CA GLU A 54 4.05 8.14 0.37
C GLU A 54 2.54 7.89 0.53
N ARG A 55 1.78 7.96 -0.56
CA ARG A 55 0.34 7.65 -0.55
C ARG A 55 0.07 6.19 -0.14
N LEU A 56 0.85 5.23 -0.65
CA LEU A 56 0.71 3.83 -0.26
C LEU A 56 1.04 3.60 1.22
N MET A 57 2.05 4.28 1.76
CA MET A 57 2.38 4.21 3.19
C MET A 57 1.29 4.86 4.05
N ALA A 58 0.73 5.99 3.63
CA ALA A 58 -0.38 6.64 4.32
C ALA A 58 -1.64 5.75 4.35
N ILE A 59 -1.97 5.10 3.23
CA ILE A 59 -3.06 4.11 3.15
C ILE A 59 -2.80 2.95 4.13
N ARG A 60 -1.57 2.41 4.15
CA ARG A 60 -1.20 1.34 5.08
C ARG A 60 -1.41 1.77 6.52
N THR A 61 -0.86 2.91 6.91
CA THR A 61 -0.98 3.45 8.28
C THR A 61 -2.45 3.61 8.67
N TYR A 62 -3.26 4.19 7.79
CA TYR A 62 -4.69 4.34 8.01
C TYR A 62 -5.39 2.99 8.23
N LEU A 63 -5.23 2.03 7.32
CA LEU A 63 -5.88 0.72 7.41
C LEU A 63 -5.45 -0.09 8.64
N LEU A 64 -4.18 0.03 9.04
CA LEU A 64 -3.66 -0.63 10.24
C LEU A 64 -4.18 0.03 11.52
N SER A 65 -4.39 1.36 11.51
CA SER A 65 -4.94 2.09 12.66
C SER A 65 -6.44 1.83 12.87
N THR A 66 -7.20 1.63 11.79
CA THR A 66 -8.65 1.41 11.84
C THR A 66 -9.04 -0.04 12.17
N GLY A 67 -8.08 -0.92 12.44
CA GLY A 67 -8.33 -2.30 12.82
C GLY A 67 -9.07 -3.10 11.74
N THR A 68 -9.00 -2.66 10.47
CA THR A 68 -9.69 -3.29 9.34
C THR A 68 -9.04 -4.64 9.03
N LYS A 69 -9.41 -5.65 9.83
CA LYS A 69 -9.19 -7.05 9.54
C LYS A 69 -10.16 -7.40 8.42
N GLY A 70 -9.65 -7.44 7.19
CA GLY A 70 -10.41 -7.92 6.04
C GLY A 70 -10.83 -9.37 6.21
#